data_AF-A0A6G5AA60-F1
#
_entry.id   AF-A0A6G5AA60-F1
#
_cell.length_a   1.000
_cell.length_b   1.000
_cell.length_c   1.000
_cell.angle_alpha   90.00
_cell.angle_beta   90.00
_cell.angle_gamma   90.00
#
_symmetry.space_group_name_H-M   'P 1'
#
loop_
_entity.id
_entity.type
_entity.pdbx_description
1 polymer ?
#
loop_
_entity_poly.entity_id
_entity_poly.type
_entity_poly.pdbx_seq_one_letter_code
_entity_poly.pdbx_strand_id
1 'polypeptide(L)'
;WDPHTNHNTYALEMVQRKAVRFIFSKFRSTNSPTALMQTHGIQTLKLRRKILRLKFLFLLKNNKLFFHPGPYLGPVSTKLTRHHHPQSLTPYHTRTNTFKFLFCSHD
;
A
#
# COMPACT_ATOMS: atom_id res chain seq x y z
N TRP A 1 -0.52 -8.96 0.71
CA TRP A 1 -1.93 -8.94 0.26
C TRP A 1 -2.48 -7.53 0.45
N ASP A 2 -2.89 -6.84 -0.62
CA ASP A 2 -3.52 -5.50 -0.59
C ASP A 2 -4.82 -5.56 -1.42
N PRO A 3 -5.99 -5.76 -0.80
CA PRO A 3 -7.22 -5.91 -1.56
C PRO A 3 -7.70 -4.55 -2.06
N HIS A 4 -8.18 -4.49 -3.30
CA HIS A 4 -8.72 -3.26 -3.88
C HIS A 4 -10.21 -3.04 -3.55
N THR A 5 -10.96 -4.10 -3.24
CA THR A 5 -12.38 -3.99 -2.92
C THR A 5 -12.60 -3.48 -1.50
N ASN A 6 -13.62 -2.63 -1.33
CA ASN A 6 -14.01 -2.10 -0.02
C ASN A 6 -14.39 -3.21 0.96
N HIS A 7 -15.09 -4.25 0.48
CA HIS A 7 -15.50 -5.39 1.29
C HIS A 7 -14.30 -6.11 1.92
N ASN A 8 -13.30 -6.50 1.10
CA ASN A 8 -12.12 -7.20 1.58
C ASN A 8 -11.22 -6.30 2.43
N THR A 9 -11.15 -5.00 2.10
CA THR A 9 -10.46 -4.02 2.93
C THR A 9 -11.08 -3.93 4.32
N TYR A 10 -12.41 -3.83 4.39
CA TYR A 10 -13.15 -3.79 5.65
C TYR A 10 -12.96 -5.08 6.45
N ALA A 11 -13.03 -6.25 5.81
CA ALA A 11 -12.79 -7.54 6.46
C ALA A 11 -11.41 -7.61 7.12
N LEU A 12 -10.37 -7.10 6.46
CA LEU A 12 -9.02 -7.01 7.04
C LEU A 12 -8.96 -6.07 8.24
N GLU A 13 -9.56 -4.88 8.15
CA GLU A 13 -9.60 -3.93 9.27
C GLU A 13 -10.36 -4.53 10.47
N MET A 14 -11.37 -5.36 10.23
CA MET A 14 -12.08 -6.08 11.29
C MET A 14 -11.18 -7.07 12.04
N VAL A 15 -10.24 -7.74 11.36
CA VAL A 15 -9.24 -8.58 12.03
C VAL A 15 -8.35 -7.75 12.95
N GLN A 16 -7.87 -6.59 12.49
CA GLN A 16 -7.08 -5.68 13.33
C GLN A 16 -7.88 -5.22 14.56
N ARG A 17 -9.15 -4.83 14.38
CA ARG A 17 -10.01 -4.39 15.48
C ARG A 17 -10.22 -5.49 16.51
N LYS A 18 -10.40 -6.75 16.08
CA LYS A 18 -10.47 -7.90 16.99
C LYS A 18 -9.16 -8.09 17.77
N ALA A 19 -8.02 -7.99 17.09
CA ALA A 19 -6.71 -8.07 17.73
C ALA A 19 -6.51 -6.97 18.78
N VAL A 20 -6.89 -5.72 18.47
CA VAL A 20 -6.84 -4.60 19.43
C VAL A 20 -7.67 -4.89 20.67
N ARG A 21 -8.90 -5.40 20.51
CA ARG A 21 -9.73 -5.79 21.67
C ARG A 21 -9.06 -6.85 22.54
N PHE A 22 -8.41 -7.83 21.91
CA PHE A 22 -7.69 -8.89 22.60
C PHE A 22 -6.48 -8.36 23.37
N ILE A 23 -5.64 -7.55 22.72
CA ILE A 23 -4.42 -6.96 23.32
C ILE A 23 -4.74 -6.13 24.57
N PHE A 24 -5.81 -5.33 24.52
CA PHE A 24 -6.21 -4.48 25.64
C PHE A 24 -7.23 -5.13 26.59
N SER A 25 -7.62 -6.39 26.35
CA SER A 25 -8.67 -7.10 27.10
C SER A 25 -9.99 -6.30 27.19
N LYS A 26 -10.35 -5.56 26.13
CA LYS A 26 -11.53 -4.67 26.08
C LYS A 26 -12.64 -5.24 25.19
N PHE A 27 -13.50 -6.06 25.79
CA PHE A 27 -14.57 -6.77 25.06
C PHE A 27 -15.95 -6.09 25.13
N ARG A 28 -16.17 -5.13 26.03
CA ARG A 28 -17.49 -4.46 26.12
C ARG A 28 -17.80 -3.66 24.84
N SER A 29 -19.08 -3.58 24.50
CA SER A 29 -19.59 -2.81 23.34
C SER A 29 -19.25 -1.32 23.42
N THR A 30 -19.22 -0.75 24.63
CA THR A 30 -18.85 0.66 24.89
C THR A 30 -17.37 0.95 24.60
N ASN A 31 -16.50 -0.07 24.59
CA ASN A 31 -15.12 0.12 24.18
C ASN A 31 -15.05 0.16 22.66
N SER A 32 -14.80 1.35 22.11
CA SER A 32 -14.54 1.54 20.69
C SER A 32 -13.11 1.10 20.34
N PRO A 33 -12.91 0.10 19.44
CA PRO A 33 -11.58 -0.29 18.98
C PRO A 33 -10.88 0.83 18.23
N THR A 34 -11.63 1.66 17.52
CA THR A 34 -11.09 2.83 16.81
C THR A 34 -10.52 3.84 17.80
N ALA A 35 -11.21 4.09 18.91
CA ALA A 35 -10.70 4.98 19.96
C ALA A 35 -9.42 4.41 20.57
N LEU A 36 -9.40 3.11 20.91
CA LEU A 36 -8.19 2.43 21.42
C LEU A 36 -7.02 2.54 20.45
N MET A 37 -7.28 2.36 19.15
CA MET A 37 -6.24 2.52 18.14
C MET A 37 -5.68 3.95 18.12
N GLN A 38 -6.55 4.96 18.18
CA GLN A 38 -6.13 6.37 18.19
C GLN A 38 -5.35 6.73 19.45
N THR A 39 -5.84 6.36 20.64
CA THR A 39 -5.18 6.66 21.91
C THR A 39 -3.82 6.00 22.05
N HIS A 40 -3.61 4.84 21.41
CA HIS A 40 -2.35 4.11 21.43
C HIS A 40 -1.51 4.27 20.15
N GLY A 41 -1.88 5.18 19.24
CA GLY A 41 -1.12 5.43 18.01
C GLY A 41 -1.06 4.24 17.05
N ILE A 42 -2.00 3.29 17.14
CA ILE A 42 -2.06 2.12 16.26
C ILE A 42 -2.63 2.54 14.91
N GLN A 43 -1.76 2.53 13.89
CA GLN A 43 -2.15 2.83 12.52
C GLN A 43 -3.07 1.75 11.93
N THR A 44 -3.99 2.15 11.05
CA THR A 44 -4.83 1.22 10.28
C THR A 44 -3.99 0.33 9.37
N LEU A 45 -4.48 -0.87 9.06
CA LEU A 45 -3.79 -1.74 8.12
C LEU A 45 -3.69 -1.10 6.73
N LYS A 46 -4.71 -0.34 6.30
CA LYS A 46 -4.68 0.46 5.07
C LYS A 46 -3.50 1.43 5.02
N LEU A 47 -3.28 2.21 6.08
CA LEU A 47 -2.16 3.14 6.14
C LEU A 47 -0.82 2.40 6.13
N ARG A 48 -0.71 1.32 6.90
CA ARG A 48 0.50 0.47 6.93
C ARG A 48 0.82 -0.09 5.55
N ARG A 49 -0.17 -0.57 4.80
CA ARG A 49 0.00 -1.05 3.41
C ARG A 49 0.44 0.08 2.49
N LYS A 50 -0.15 1.27 2.59
CA LYS A 50 0.30 2.46 1.82
C LYS A 50 1.77 2.79 2.07
N ILE A 51 2.21 2.78 3.32
CA ILE A 51 3.61 3.04 3.69
C ILE A 51 4.52 1.94 3.13
N LEU A 52 4.13 0.68 3.28
CA LEU A 52 4.90 -0.47 2.76
C LEU A 52 5.04 -0.42 1.24
N ARG A 53 3.97 -0.03 0.53
CA ARG A 53 3.97 0.19 -0.92
C ARG A 53 5.00 1.25 -1.35
N LEU A 54 5.03 2.39 -0.65
CA LEU A 54 6.00 3.45 -0.92
C LEU A 54 7.43 3.02 -0.60
N LYS A 55 7.64 2.34 0.53
CA LYS A 55 8.95 1.77 0.90
C LYS A 55 9.43 0.77 -0.14
N PHE A 56 8.55 -0.13 -0.59
CA PHE A 56 8.87 -1.11 -1.61
C PHE A 56 9.27 -0.43 -2.92
N LEU A 57 8.51 0.57 -3.39
CA LEU A 57 8.86 1.35 -4.59
C LEU A 57 10.25 2.00 -4.46
N PHE A 58 10.52 2.59 -3.30
CA PHE A 58 11.82 3.20 -3.03
C PHE A 58 12.96 2.17 -3.07
N LEU A 59 12.79 1.01 -2.44
CA LEU A 59 13.80 -0.04 -2.46
C LEU A 59 14.02 -0.60 -3.86
N LEU A 60 12.92 -0.83 -4.60
CA LEU A 60 12.93 -1.31 -5.98
C LEU A 60 13.68 -0.35 -6.89
N LYS A 61 13.39 0.95 -6.82
CA LYS A 61 14.05 1.98 -7.62
C LYS A 61 15.55 2.10 -7.34
N ASN A 62 15.95 1.93 -6.09
CA ASN A 62 17.34 2.05 -5.67
C ASN A 62 18.13 0.74 -5.80
N ASN A 63 17.61 -0.28 -6.52
CA ASN A 63 18.22 -1.60 -6.66
C ASN A 63 18.60 -2.24 -5.30
N LYS A 64 17.82 -1.98 -4.26
CA LYS A 64 18.04 -2.54 -2.90
C LYS A 64 17.32 -3.86 -2.68
N LEU A 65 16.70 -4.42 -3.72
CA LEU A 65 16.02 -5.72 -3.71
C LEU A 65 16.85 -6.72 -4.52
N PHE A 66 16.71 -8.01 -4.18
CA PHE A 66 17.47 -9.10 -4.81
C PHE A 66 17.19 -9.31 -6.30
N PHE A 67 16.11 -8.76 -6.84
CA PHE A 67 15.71 -8.92 -8.24
C PHE A 67 15.84 -7.61 -9.02
N HIS A 68 16.21 -7.73 -10.29
CA HIS A 68 16.39 -6.58 -11.18
C HIS A 68 15.05 -5.90 -11.49
N PRO A 69 14.92 -4.58 -11.32
CA PRO A 69 13.67 -3.85 -11.55
C PRO A 69 13.39 -3.51 -13.01
N GLY A 70 14.34 -3.76 -13.92
CA GLY A 70 14.27 -3.40 -15.35
C GLY A 70 12.96 -3.74 -16.09
N PRO A 71 12.30 -4.90 -15.86
CA PRO A 71 11.04 -5.21 -16.53
C PRO A 71 9.80 -4.53 -15.94
N TYR A 72 9.90 -3.94 -14.75
CA TYR A 72 8.77 -3.36 -14.01
C TYR A 72 8.85 -1.85 -13.82
N LEU A 73 10.06 -1.29 -13.82
CA LEU A 73 10.33 0.14 -13.70
C LEU A 73 11.28 0.58 -14.81
N GLY A 74 10.77 1.38 -15.73
CA GLY A 74 11.57 2.08 -16.72
C GLY A 74 11.72 3.56 -16.37
N PRO A 75 12.83 4.21 -16.75
CA PRO A 75 12.88 5.66 -16.79
C PRO A 75 11.81 6.19 -17.76
N VAL A 76 11.35 7.42 -17.54
CA VAL A 76 10.47 8.12 -18.48
C VAL A 76 11.16 8.21 -19.85
N SER A 77 10.62 7.48 -20.83
CA SER A 77 11.08 7.47 -22.23
C SER A 77 10.74 8.77 -22.97
N THR A 78 9.85 9.58 -22.40
CA THR A 78 9.44 10.87 -22.97
C THR A 78 10.57 11.89 -22.89
N LYS A 79 10.73 12.70 -23.95
CA LYS A 79 11.70 13.80 -23.99
C LYS A 79 11.57 14.68 -22.75
N LEU A 80 12.70 15.04 -22.14
CA LEU A 80 12.78 16.00 -21.04
C LEU A 80 12.16 17.33 -21.46
N THR A 81 10.95 17.60 -20.99
CA THR A 81 10.34 18.93 -21.04
C THR A 81 10.62 19.62 -19.70
N ARG A 82 10.47 20.96 -19.63
CA ARG A 82 10.65 21.72 -18.37
C ARG A 82 9.78 21.23 -17.21
N HIS A 83 8.74 20.43 -17.49
CA HIS A 83 7.83 19.87 -16.50
C HIS A 83 8.19 18.45 -16.04
N HIS A 84 9.28 17.85 -16.56
CA HIS A 84 9.70 16.51 -16.17
C HIS A 84 10.79 16.53 -15.10
N HIS A 85 10.56 15.78 -14.03
CA HIS A 85 11.56 15.53 -13.00
C HIS A 85 12.41 14.30 -13.37
N PRO A 86 13.76 14.34 -13.19
CA PRO A 86 14.64 13.23 -13.55
C PRO A 86 14.32 11.91 -12.85
N GLN A 87 13.68 12.00 -11.69
CA GLN A 87 13.30 10.84 -10.90
C GLN A 87 11.87 10.34 -11.17
N SER A 88 11.18 10.90 -12.16
CA SER A 88 9.86 10.41 -12.58
C SER A 88 9.95 8.99 -13.14
N LEU A 89 8.92 8.19 -12.86
CA LEU A 89 8.82 6.79 -13.29
C LEU A 89 7.68 6.67 -14.30
N THR A 90 7.83 5.79 -15.29
CA THR A 90 6.69 5.44 -16.16
C THR A 90 5.72 4.53 -15.40
N PRO A 91 4.41 4.76 -15.51
CA PRO A 91 3.44 3.81 -15.00
C PRO A 91 3.53 2.51 -15.80
N TYR A 92 3.47 1.37 -15.12
CA TYR A 92 3.41 0.08 -15.78
C TYR A 92 2.02 -0.10 -16.39
N HIS A 93 1.96 -0.32 -17.70
CA HIS A 93 0.72 -0.60 -18.42
C HIS A 93 0.61 -2.09 -18.71
N THR A 94 -0.53 -2.67 -18.34
CA THR A 94 -0.86 -4.06 -18.64
C THR A 94 -1.98 -4.14 -19.65
N ARG A 95 -1.81 -4.98 -20.67
CA ARG A 95 -2.83 -5.18 -21.72
C ARG A 95 -4.10 -5.88 -21.20
N THR A 96 -3.99 -6.57 -20.06
CA THR A 96 -5.06 -7.38 -19.48
C THR A 96 -5.47 -6.80 -18.13
N ASN A 97 -6.77 -6.77 -17.85
CA ASN A 97 -7.36 -6.25 -16.61
C ASN A 97 -6.98 -7.07 -15.36
N THR A 98 -6.36 -8.24 -15.55
CA THR A 98 -5.86 -9.11 -14.47
C THR A 98 -4.85 -8.44 -13.57
N PHE A 99 -4.05 -7.50 -14.12
CA PHE A 99 -3.07 -6.80 -13.33
C PHE A 99 -3.57 -5.48 -12.78
N LYS A 100 -4.66 -4.89 -13.30
CA LYS A 100 -5.10 -3.52 -13.03
C LYS A 100 -5.07 -3.08 -11.56
N PHE A 101 -5.44 -3.98 -10.65
CA PHE A 101 -5.48 -3.73 -9.21
C PHE A 101 -4.24 -4.18 -8.42
N LEU A 102 -3.22 -4.67 -9.11
CA LEU A 102 -1.93 -5.01 -8.52
C LEU A 102 -1.10 -3.75 -8.33
N PHE A 103 -0.18 -3.83 -7.37
CA PHE A 103 0.66 -2.72 -6.95
C PHE A 103 1.34 -1.96 -8.11
N CYS A 104 1.74 -2.66 -9.17
CA CYS A 104 2.53 -2.10 -10.25
C CYS A 104 1.70 -1.36 -11.33
N SER A 105 0.43 -1.70 -11.53
CA SER A 105 -0.40 -1.10 -12.58
C SER A 105 -1.22 0.06 -12.05
N HIS A 106 -1.45 1.07 -12.90
CA HIS A 106 -2.38 2.16 -12.60
C HIS A 106 -3.69 2.02 -13.38
N ASP A 107 -4.73 2.67 -12.84
CA ASP A 107 -6.06 2.83 -13.44
C ASP A 107 -6.04 3.73 -14.69
#